data_AF-A0A2P8HJX7-F1
#
_entry.id   AF-A0A2P8HJX7-F1
#
_cell.length_a   1.000
_cell.length_b   1.000
_cell.length_c   1.000
_cell.angle_alpha   90.00
_cell.angle_beta   90.00
_cell.angle_gamma   90.00
#
_symmetry.space_group_name_H-M   'P 1'
#
loop_
_entity.id
_entity.type
_entity.pdbx_description
1 polymer ?
#
loop_
_entity_poly.entity_id
_entity_poly.type
_entity_poly.pdbx_seq_one_letter_code
_entity_poly.pdbx_strand_id
1 'polypeptide(L)' 'MNMQKRLSKKGDKITFYYDFGRGPGQRPTTGIFIYTHPKDQEALNYL' A
#
# COMPACT_ATOMS: atom_id res chain seq x y z
N MET A 1 -0.31 16.12 3.09
CA MET A 1 -0.50 14.84 2.40
C MET A 1 0.10 13.75 3.27
N ASN A 2 -0.73 13.02 4.01
CA ASN A 2 -0.24 11.97 4.90
C ASN A 2 -0.37 10.62 4.19
N MET A 3 0.76 9.92 4.03
CA MET A 3 0.78 8.57 3.45
C MET A 3 0.94 7.55 4.56
N GLN A 4 0.05 6.56 4.63
CA GLN A 4 0.17 5.44 5.55
C GLN A 4 0.61 4.18 4.82
N LYS A 5 1.56 3.46 5.40
CA LYS A 5 2.04 2.17 4.90
C LYS A 5 1.54 1.07 5.84
N ARG A 6 0.90 0.02 5.30
CA ARG A 6 0.60 -1.21 6.05
C ARG A 6 1.08 -2.44 5.31
N LEU A 7 1.79 -3.30 6.03
CA LEU A 7 2.07 -4.66 5.60
C LEU A 7 0.83 -5.53 5.81
N SER A 8 0.53 -6.40 4.84
CA SER A 8 -0.51 -7.41 4.99
C SER A 8 -0.18 -8.36 6.14
N LYS A 9 -1.19 -9.00 6.75
CA LYS A 9 -0.97 -9.99 7.82
C LYS A 9 -0.07 -11.16 7.38
N LYS A 10 -0.13 -11.50 6.09
CA LYS A 10 0.69 -12.55 5.48
C LYS A 10 2.12 -12.08 5.14
N GLY A 11 2.37 -10.77 5.13
CA GLY A 11 3.67 -10.20 4.80
C GLY A 11 3.98 -10.13 3.30
N ASP A 12 3.02 -10.47 2.44
CA ASP A 12 3.19 -10.58 0.98
C ASP A 12 2.90 -9.27 0.22
N LYS A 13 2.24 -8.30 0.86
CA LYS A 13 1.84 -7.04 0.22
C LYS A 13 2.06 -5.85 1.14
N ILE A 14 2.49 -4.74 0.57
CA ILE A 14 2.52 -3.43 1.22
C ILE A 14 1.44 -2.57 0.56
N THR A 15 0.46 -2.13 1.35
CA THR A 15 -0.57 -1.18 0.90
C THR A 15 -0.21 0.23 1.34
N PHE A 16 -0.29 1.15 0.39
CA PHE A 16 -0.15 2.58 0.60
C PHE A 16 -1.53 3.22 0.58
N TYR A 17 -1.85 3.89 1.68
CA TYR A 17 -3.08 4.66 1.81
C TYR A 17 -2.76 6.13 1.72
N TYR A 18 -3.52 6.82 0.88
CA TYR A 18 -3.42 8.26 0.75
C TYR A 18 -4.51 8.88 1.62
N ASP A 19 -4.11 9.78 2.52
CA ASP A 19 -5.02 10.53 3.37
C ASP A 19 -5.16 11.99 2.85
N PHE A 20 -6.32 12.28 2.26
CA PHE A 20 -6.71 13.61 1.77
C PHE A 20 -7.40 14.48 2.84
N GLY A 21 -7.18 14.20 4.14
CA GLY A 21 -7.76 14.99 5.23
C GLY A 21 -8.99 14.34 5.84
N ARG A 22 -8.91 13.04 6.11
CA ARG A 22 -10.03 12.27 6.67
C ARG A 22 -10.34 12.66 8.12
N GLY A 23 -11.62 12.65 8.47
CA GLY A 23 -12.10 12.83 9.84
C GLY A 23 -11.98 11.56 10.70
N PRO A 24 -12.15 11.67 12.03
CA PRO A 24 -12.16 10.52 12.94
C PRO A 24 -13.15 9.44 12.48
N GLY A 25 -12.70 8.19 12.43
CA GLY A 25 -13.53 7.03 12.03
C GLY A 25 -13.62 6.77 10.52
N GLN A 26 -13.17 7.69 9.67
CA GLN A 26 -13.20 7.49 8.22
C GLN A 26 -12.12 6.50 7.76
N ARG A 27 -12.50 5.60 6.83
CA ARG A 27 -11.59 4.60 6.24
C ARG A 27 -10.57 5.31 5.35
N PRO A 28 -9.28 4.91 5.40
CA PRO A 28 -8.30 5.47 4.49
C PRO A 28 -8.64 5.15 3.04
N THR A 29 -8.41 6.09 2.12
CA THR A 29 -8.50 5.82 0.69
C THR A 29 -7.30 4.99 0.27
N THR A 30 -7.54 3.83 -0.34
CA THR A 30 -6.46 2.98 -0.88
C THR A 30 -5.86 3.69 -2.09
N GLY A 31 -4.55 3.91 -2.07
CA GLY A 31 -3.81 4.45 -3.21
C GLY A 31 -3.35 3.31 -4.12
N ILE A 32 -2.31 2.59 -3.68
CA ILE A 32 -1.70 1.49 -4.43
C ILE A 32 -1.24 0.40 -3.46
N PHE A 33 -1.02 -0.82 -3.96
CA PHE A 33 -0.30 -1.85 -3.21
C PHE A 33 0.81 -2.44 -4.09
N ILE A 34 1.87 -2.89 -3.44
CA ILE A 34 2.97 -3.63 -4.06
C ILE A 34 3.12 -5.00 -3.40
N TYR A 35 3.62 -5.98 -4.13
CA TYR A 35 4.07 -7.24 -3.54
C TYR A 35 5.42 -7.04 -2.87
N THR A 36 5.62 -7.64 -1.68
CA THR A 36 6.93 -7.58 -0.99
C THR A 36 7.98 -8.44 -1.68
N HIS A 37 7.53 -9.52 -2.32
CA HIS A 37 8.35 -10.42 -3.11
C HIS A 37 7.76 -10.43 -4.52
N PRO A 38 8.37 -9.75 -5.48
CA PRO A 38 7.98 -9.85 -6.87
C PRO A 38 8.11 -11.30 -7.33
N LYS A 39 7.06 -11.80 -8.00
CA LYS A 39 6.96 -13.18 -8.50
C LYS A 39 7.97 -13.46 -9.62
N ASP A 40 8.31 -12.43 -10.38
CA ASP A 40 9.06 -12.47 -11.63
C ASP A 40 9.84 -11.17 -11.82
N GLN A 41 10.87 -11.23 -12.68
CA GLN A 41 11.73 -10.08 -12.99
C GLN A 41 10.94 -8.91 -13.59
N GLU A 42 9.85 -9.17 -14.32
CA GLU A 42 8.97 -8.11 -14.82
C GLU A 42 8.35 -7.30 -13.67
N ALA A 43 7.90 -7.96 -12.59
CA ALA A 43 7.36 -7.27 -11.43
C ALA A 43 8.42 -6.44 -10.66
N LEU A 44 9.71 -6.80 -10.74
CA LEU A 44 10.81 -5.97 -10.20
C LEU A 44 11.03 -4.68 -11.00
N ASN A 45 10.87 -4.74 -12.33
CA ASN A 45 11.17 -3.60 -13.20
C ASN A 45 10.15 -2.47 -13.11
N TYR A 46 8.96 -2.73 -12.53
CA TYR A 46 7.88 -1.76 -12.31
C TYR A 46 7.74 -1.33 -10.83
N LEU A 47 8.67 -1.75 -9.95
CA LEU A 47 8.77 -1.31 -8.54
C LEU A 47 9.78 -0.17 -8.39
#